data_AF-A0A7K6VZB8-F1
#
_entry.id   AF-A0A7K6VZB8-F1
#
_cell.length_a   1.000
_cell.length_b   1.000
_cell.length_c   1.000
_cell.angle_alpha   90.00
_cell.angle_beta   90.00
_cell.angle_gamma   90.00
#
_symmetry.space_group_name_H-M   'P 1'
#
loop_
_entity.id
_entity.type
_entity.pdbx_description
1 polymer ?
#
loop_
_entity_poly.entity_id
_entity_poly.type
_entity_poly.pdbx_seq_one_letter_code
_entity_poly.pdbx_strand_id
1 'polypeptide(L)'
;TEEVKAEKEPKLEVRANGRRDDKAEKPRFMFNIADGGFTGERVTGVGDTGDTCQGSGLPDAHPLTLAELHTLWQNEERAAISSGKLNEIWHRRHDYWLLAGIVLHGYARWTDIQNDGAFGVINEPFKGEASKGNFLEMKNKFLARRFKLLEQALVIEEQLRRAAYLNMTQDPSHPAMALNTRFAEVECLAESHQHLSKESLAGNKPANAVLHKVLNQLEELLSDMKADVTRLPATLSRIPPIAARLQMSERSILSRLASKG
;
A
#
# COMPACT_ATOMS: atom_id res chain seq x y z
N THR A 1 69.67 -8.56 24.68
CA THR A 1 70.26 -7.21 24.88
C THR A 1 70.72 -6.71 23.52
N GLU A 2 70.59 -5.40 23.29
CA GLU A 2 70.80 -4.63 22.04
C GLU A 2 69.66 -4.72 21.00
N GLU A 3 68.80 -3.72 20.77
CA GLU A 3 68.93 -2.27 20.38
C GLU A 3 68.69 -2.07 18.86
N VAL A 4 67.50 -1.56 18.47
CA VAL A 4 67.14 -0.22 17.91
C VAL A 4 67.52 0.05 16.43
N LYS A 5 66.51 0.46 15.64
CA LYS A 5 66.38 1.76 14.90
C LYS A 5 66.21 1.77 13.36
N ALA A 6 65.17 2.52 12.96
CA ALA A 6 65.02 3.50 11.86
C ALA A 6 64.83 3.09 10.38
N GLU A 7 63.63 3.45 9.88
CA GLU A 7 63.31 4.34 8.75
C GLU A 7 64.10 4.28 7.42
N LYS A 8 63.38 4.08 6.30
CA LYS A 8 63.15 5.11 5.24
C LYS A 8 62.29 4.60 4.07
N GLU A 9 61.28 5.37 3.67
CA GLU A 9 60.78 5.40 2.28
C GLU A 9 61.70 6.29 1.40
N PRO A 10 61.65 6.15 0.05
CA PRO A 10 60.80 7.08 -0.72
C PRO A 10 60.11 6.49 -1.98
N LYS A 11 59.07 7.24 -2.40
CA LYS A 11 58.16 7.10 -3.56
C LYS A 11 58.83 7.08 -4.95
N LEU A 12 58.13 6.51 -5.94
CA LEU A 12 57.92 7.09 -7.28
C LEU A 12 56.73 6.42 -8.01
N GLU A 13 55.79 7.25 -8.49
CA GLU A 13 54.64 6.89 -9.36
C GLU A 13 55.07 6.72 -10.83
N VAL A 14 54.47 5.75 -11.56
CA VAL A 14 54.14 5.88 -12.99
C VAL A 14 52.86 5.09 -13.30
N ARG A 15 51.85 5.76 -13.88
CA ARG A 15 50.58 5.22 -14.43
C ARG A 15 50.80 4.30 -15.64
N ALA A 16 49.98 3.24 -15.79
CA ALA A 16 49.04 3.05 -16.92
C ALA A 16 48.35 1.65 -16.91
N ASN A 17 47.02 1.70 -16.87
CA ASN A 17 45.99 0.76 -17.36
C ASN A 17 46.32 -0.72 -17.68
N GLY A 18 45.52 -1.63 -17.11
CA GLY A 18 45.15 -2.87 -17.81
C GLY A 18 44.61 -4.06 -17.00
N ARG A 19 43.31 -4.02 -16.65
CA ARG A 19 42.38 -5.16 -16.50
C ARG A 19 42.69 -6.32 -15.53
N ARG A 20 41.83 -6.42 -14.48
CA ARG A 20 41.16 -7.59 -13.86
C ARG A 20 40.89 -7.24 -12.38
N ASP A 21 39.80 -7.53 -11.71
CA ASP A 21 38.51 -8.22 -11.90
C ASP A 21 37.59 -7.54 -10.86
N ASP A 22 36.30 -7.34 -11.09
CA ASP A 22 35.38 -7.33 -9.94
C ASP A 22 33.93 -7.68 -10.28
N LYS A 23 33.43 -8.54 -9.40
CA LYS A 23 32.16 -9.22 -9.27
C LYS A 23 30.92 -8.52 -9.84
N ALA A 24 30.09 -9.34 -10.47
CA ALA A 24 28.67 -9.10 -10.65
C ALA A 24 27.97 -8.74 -9.33
N GLU A 25 27.59 -7.47 -9.15
CA GLU A 25 26.65 -7.08 -8.12
C GLU A 25 25.23 -7.41 -8.57
N LYS A 26 24.68 -8.47 -7.98
CA LYS A 26 23.25 -8.79 -8.00
C LYS A 26 22.46 -7.66 -7.33
N PRO A 27 21.39 -7.12 -7.95
CA PRO A 27 20.46 -6.28 -7.22
C PRO A 27 19.69 -7.16 -6.22
N ARG A 28 19.95 -6.97 -4.94
CA ARG A 28 19.18 -7.57 -3.84
C ARG A 28 17.90 -6.78 -3.65
N PHE A 29 16.83 -7.18 -4.31
CA PHE A 29 15.48 -6.78 -3.90
C PHE A 29 15.07 -7.62 -2.69
N MET A 30 15.00 -6.98 -1.51
CA MET A 30 14.53 -7.60 -0.28
C MET A 30 13.14 -7.06 0.02
N PHE A 31 12.16 -7.96 0.03
CA PHE A 31 10.76 -7.69 0.39
C PHE A 31 10.65 -7.60 1.92
N ASN A 32 10.20 -6.48 2.47
CA ASN A 32 9.86 -6.37 3.90
C ASN A 32 8.34 -6.54 4.09
N ILE A 33 7.93 -7.63 4.74
CA ILE A 33 6.53 -8.08 4.92
C ILE A 33 5.75 -7.23 5.97
N ALA A 34 6.35 -6.16 6.51
CA ALA A 34 5.71 -5.34 7.53
C ALA A 34 4.77 -4.25 6.97
N ASP A 35 5.11 -3.56 5.87
CA ASP A 35 4.47 -2.26 5.59
C ASP A 35 3.96 -2.00 4.17
N GLY A 36 3.88 -2.98 3.25
CA GLY A 36 3.24 -2.76 1.94
C GLY A 36 3.75 -1.54 1.14
N GLY A 37 4.94 -1.03 1.48
CA GLY A 37 5.48 0.23 0.98
C GLY A 37 6.78 0.01 0.23
N PHE A 38 6.83 0.56 -0.98
CA PHE A 38 8.04 0.67 -1.78
C PHE A 38 8.95 1.73 -1.14
N THR A 39 9.98 1.33 -0.39
CA THR A 39 11.01 2.28 0.09
C THR A 39 12.06 2.48 -0.98
N GLY A 40 11.87 3.50 -1.82
CA GLY A 40 12.98 4.16 -2.52
C GLY A 40 13.79 4.97 -1.50
N GLU A 41 15.10 4.76 -1.48
CA GLU A 41 16.05 5.39 -0.56
C GLU A 41 15.90 6.92 -0.51
N ARG A 42 15.95 7.47 0.71
CA ARG A 42 16.63 8.75 0.94
C ARG A 42 17.55 8.57 2.14
N VAL A 43 18.84 8.44 1.84
CA VAL A 43 19.93 8.49 2.81
C VAL A 43 20.02 9.92 3.36
N THR A 44 19.74 10.10 4.64
CA THR A 44 20.40 11.10 5.49
C THR A 44 20.45 10.55 6.91
N GLY A 45 21.62 10.09 7.33
CA GLY A 45 21.86 9.72 8.72
C GLY A 45 22.04 10.96 9.58
N VAL A 46 21.48 10.93 10.79
CA VAL A 46 22.05 11.45 12.04
C VAL A 46 21.39 10.64 13.15
N GLY A 47 22.20 10.00 14.00
CA GLY A 47 21.72 9.26 15.16
C GLY A 47 21.34 10.18 16.31
N ASP A 48 20.45 9.71 17.18
CA ASP A 48 20.70 9.81 18.62
C ASP A 48 19.87 8.79 19.40
N THR A 49 20.49 8.30 20.46
CA THR A 49 20.02 7.29 21.41
C THR A 49 19.00 7.87 22.40
N GLY A 50 18.01 7.08 22.83
CA GLY A 50 17.18 7.42 23.99
C GLY A 50 15.96 6.54 24.18
N ASP A 51 16.02 5.66 25.18
CA ASP A 51 14.97 4.78 25.69
C ASP A 51 13.59 5.42 25.85
N THR A 52 12.52 4.66 25.55
CA THR A 52 11.37 4.42 26.45
C THR A 52 10.57 3.23 25.93
N CYS A 53 10.57 2.15 26.68
CA CYS A 53 9.62 1.04 26.56
C CYS A 53 8.27 1.40 27.20
N GLN A 54 7.21 0.76 26.69
CA GLN A 54 5.85 0.55 27.23
C GLN A 54 4.73 1.38 26.57
N GLY A 55 3.82 0.64 25.94
CA GLY A 55 2.60 1.17 25.33
C GLY A 55 1.99 0.16 24.36
N SER A 56 1.45 -0.92 24.91
CA SER A 56 0.57 -1.86 24.22
C SER A 56 -0.55 -1.11 23.49
N GLY A 57 -0.58 -1.21 22.16
CA GLY A 57 -1.64 -0.69 21.32
C GLY A 57 -1.43 -1.20 19.90
N LEU A 58 -2.08 -2.29 19.57
CA LEU A 58 -2.24 -2.77 18.20
C LEU A 58 -2.95 -1.65 17.42
N PRO A 59 -2.37 -1.03 16.38
CA PRO A 59 -3.18 -0.19 15.52
C PRO A 59 -4.04 -1.12 14.66
N ASP A 60 -5.33 -1.05 14.98
CA ASP A 60 -6.43 -1.67 14.29
C ASP A 60 -6.39 -1.43 12.77
N ALA A 61 -6.99 -2.39 12.07
CA ALA A 61 -7.16 -2.46 10.64
C ALA A 61 -7.46 -1.09 10.00
N HIS A 62 -6.48 -0.55 9.27
CA HIS A 62 -6.77 0.43 8.24
C HIS A 62 -7.72 -0.22 7.21
N PRO A 63 -8.86 0.42 6.89
CA PRO A 63 -9.71 -0.06 5.82
C PRO A 63 -8.94 0.09 4.51
N LEU A 64 -8.40 -1.02 4.02
CA LEU A 64 -7.68 -1.03 2.76
C LEU A 64 -8.65 -0.65 1.64
N THR A 65 -8.27 0.28 0.78
CA THR A 65 -9.17 0.86 -0.23
C THR A 65 -8.93 0.26 -1.61
N LEU A 66 -9.92 0.34 -2.50
CA LEU A 66 -9.77 -0.03 -3.91
C LEU A 66 -8.56 0.66 -4.58
N ALA A 67 -8.25 1.90 -4.17
CA ALA A 67 -7.12 2.66 -4.67
C ALA A 67 -5.75 2.04 -4.31
N GLU A 68 -5.65 1.41 -3.14
CA GLU A 68 -4.44 0.70 -2.72
C GLU A 68 -4.23 -0.57 -3.54
N LEU A 69 -5.28 -1.36 -3.81
CA LEU A 69 -5.18 -2.54 -4.65
C LEU A 69 -4.79 -2.19 -6.10
N HIS A 70 -5.36 -1.13 -6.67
CA HIS A 70 -4.97 -0.66 -8.01
C HIS A 70 -3.51 -0.25 -8.08
N THR A 71 -3.02 0.49 -7.07
CA THR A 71 -1.62 0.90 -7.00
C THR A 71 -0.69 -0.30 -6.82
N LEU A 72 -1.07 -1.25 -5.96
CA LEU A 72 -0.35 -2.51 -5.78
C LEU A 72 -0.24 -3.28 -7.09
N TRP A 73 -1.36 -3.48 -7.81
CA TRP A 73 -1.35 -4.15 -9.11
C TRP A 73 -0.40 -3.50 -10.11
N GLN A 74 -0.43 -2.16 -10.24
CA GLN A 74 0.45 -1.47 -11.17
C GLN A 74 1.93 -1.68 -10.84
N ASN A 75 2.29 -1.58 -9.56
CA ASN A 75 3.68 -1.73 -9.11
C ASN A 75 4.17 -3.17 -9.25
N GLU A 76 3.35 -4.13 -8.82
CA GLU A 76 3.63 -5.57 -8.90
C GLU A 76 3.73 -6.06 -10.35
N GLU A 77 2.79 -5.64 -11.21
CA GLU A 77 2.81 -5.99 -12.63
C GLU A 77 4.05 -5.41 -13.32
N ARG A 78 4.39 -4.16 -13.03
CA ARG A 78 5.62 -3.54 -13.55
C ARG A 78 6.85 -4.35 -13.13
N ALA A 79 6.96 -4.72 -11.86
CA ALA A 79 8.07 -5.51 -11.34
C ALA A 79 8.14 -6.93 -11.96
N ALA A 80 6.98 -7.58 -12.11
CA ALA A 80 6.87 -8.91 -12.71
C ALA A 80 7.30 -8.91 -14.18
N ILE A 81 6.88 -7.89 -14.95
CA ILE A 81 7.24 -7.74 -16.37
C ILE A 81 8.71 -7.35 -16.51
N SER A 82 9.20 -6.37 -15.75
CA SER A 82 10.59 -5.87 -15.88
C SER A 82 11.64 -6.90 -15.50
N SER A 83 11.32 -7.81 -14.58
CA SER A 83 12.22 -8.89 -14.14
C SER A 83 12.14 -10.14 -15.03
N GLY A 84 11.13 -10.27 -15.88
CA GLY A 84 10.83 -11.49 -16.64
C GLY A 84 10.34 -12.67 -15.78
N LYS A 85 10.11 -12.46 -14.48
CA LYS A 85 9.77 -13.50 -13.50
C LYS A 85 8.29 -13.47 -13.13
N LEU A 86 7.43 -13.57 -14.15
CA LEU A 86 5.98 -13.42 -14.01
C LEU A 86 5.33 -14.36 -12.97
N ASN A 87 5.90 -15.54 -12.75
CA ASN A 87 5.34 -16.49 -11.77
C ASN A 87 5.90 -16.25 -10.36
N GLU A 88 7.12 -15.70 -10.22
CA GLU A 88 7.80 -15.56 -8.92
C GLU A 88 7.42 -14.25 -8.19
N ILE A 89 6.86 -13.27 -8.89
CA ILE A 89 6.40 -12.02 -8.30
C ILE A 89 4.87 -12.05 -8.28
N TRP A 90 4.28 -11.86 -7.10
CA TRP A 90 2.82 -11.82 -6.97
C TRP A 90 2.25 -10.67 -7.81
N HIS A 91 1.22 -10.93 -8.61
CA HIS A 91 0.50 -9.92 -9.38
C HIS A 91 -0.95 -10.37 -9.66
N ARG A 92 -1.70 -9.61 -10.48
CA ARG A 92 -3.11 -9.88 -10.82
C ARG A 92 -3.44 -11.33 -11.26
N ARG A 93 -2.50 -12.05 -11.86
CA ARG A 93 -2.71 -13.47 -12.24
C ARG A 93 -2.81 -14.35 -11.01
N HIS A 94 -1.95 -14.15 -10.01
CA HIS A 94 -2.01 -14.87 -8.74
C HIS A 94 -3.30 -14.57 -7.99
N ASP A 95 -3.79 -13.32 -8.05
CA ASP A 95 -5.08 -12.96 -7.46
C ASP A 95 -6.25 -13.70 -8.09
N TYR A 96 -6.27 -13.81 -9.42
CA TYR A 96 -7.26 -14.62 -10.13
C TYR A 96 -7.24 -16.07 -9.65
N TRP A 97 -6.07 -16.70 -9.60
CA TRP A 97 -5.94 -18.08 -9.16
C TRP A 97 -6.27 -18.25 -7.67
N LEU A 98 -5.93 -17.28 -6.83
CA LEU A 98 -6.33 -17.27 -5.43
C LEU A 98 -7.86 -17.24 -5.28
N LEU A 99 -8.54 -16.34 -6.00
CA LEU A 99 -10.00 -16.25 -5.98
C LEU A 99 -10.67 -17.50 -6.51
N ALA A 100 -10.20 -18.03 -7.65
CA ALA A 100 -10.70 -19.28 -8.21
C ALA A 100 -10.51 -20.45 -7.23
N GLY A 101 -9.38 -20.47 -6.51
CA GLY A 101 -9.10 -21.49 -5.50
C GLY A 101 -10.06 -21.41 -4.33
N ILE A 102 -10.36 -20.20 -3.86
CA ILE A 102 -11.33 -19.96 -2.78
C ILE A 102 -12.74 -20.35 -3.20
N VAL A 103 -13.14 -20.06 -4.44
CA VAL A 103 -14.45 -20.46 -4.98
C VAL A 103 -14.57 -21.99 -5.05
N LEU A 104 -13.49 -22.68 -5.45
CA LEU A 104 -13.51 -24.13 -5.61
C LEU A 104 -13.39 -24.88 -4.28
N HIS A 105 -12.43 -24.51 -3.43
CA HIS A 105 -12.07 -25.25 -2.21
C HIS A 105 -12.75 -24.69 -0.96
N GLY A 106 -13.19 -23.44 -0.98
CA GLY A 106 -13.85 -22.76 0.13
C GLY A 106 -12.98 -21.73 0.84
N TYR A 107 -13.66 -20.88 1.63
CA TYR A 107 -13.05 -19.79 2.37
C TYR A 107 -12.03 -20.29 3.40
N ALA A 108 -10.87 -19.63 3.45
CA ALA A 108 -9.76 -19.94 4.35
C ALA A 108 -9.18 -21.38 4.26
N ARG A 109 -9.52 -22.15 3.22
CA ARG A 109 -8.96 -23.48 2.93
C ARG A 109 -7.60 -23.39 2.24
N TRP A 110 -6.68 -22.59 2.80
CA TRP A 110 -5.39 -22.27 2.18
C TRP A 110 -4.57 -23.50 1.84
N THR A 111 -4.53 -24.48 2.74
CA THR A 111 -3.78 -25.72 2.56
C THR A 111 -4.29 -26.52 1.36
N ASP A 112 -5.61 -26.61 1.18
CA ASP A 112 -6.20 -27.36 0.07
C ASP A 112 -5.89 -26.70 -1.27
N ILE A 113 -6.05 -25.37 -1.34
CA ILE A 113 -5.72 -24.59 -2.54
C ILE A 113 -4.23 -24.73 -2.87
N GLN A 114 -3.36 -24.67 -1.87
CA GLN A 114 -1.90 -24.78 -2.08
C GLN A 114 -1.47 -26.17 -2.54
N ASN A 115 -2.18 -27.22 -2.13
CA ASN A 115 -1.89 -28.61 -2.49
C ASN A 115 -2.49 -29.01 -3.84
N ASP A 116 -3.44 -28.23 -4.38
CA ASP A 116 -4.01 -28.47 -5.69
C ASP A 116 -3.05 -27.98 -6.80
N GLY A 117 -2.62 -28.93 -7.64
CA GLY A 117 -1.69 -28.68 -8.73
C GLY A 117 -2.19 -27.64 -9.74
N ALA A 118 -3.50 -27.50 -9.95
CA ALA A 118 -4.06 -26.49 -10.84
C ALA A 118 -3.80 -25.06 -10.33
N PHE A 119 -3.66 -24.89 -9.01
CA PHE A 119 -3.43 -23.61 -8.35
C PHE A 119 -1.96 -23.37 -8.00
N GLY A 120 -1.04 -24.22 -8.46
CA GLY A 120 0.37 -24.19 -8.09
C GLY A 120 1.06 -22.83 -8.28
N VAL A 121 0.56 -21.98 -9.18
CA VAL A 121 1.07 -20.61 -9.40
C VAL A 121 1.08 -19.75 -8.13
N ILE A 122 0.14 -19.95 -7.19
CA ILE A 122 0.11 -19.18 -5.93
C ILE A 122 1.26 -19.53 -4.98
N ASN A 123 1.93 -20.66 -5.23
CA ASN A 123 3.07 -21.12 -4.44
C ASN A 123 4.40 -20.55 -4.96
N GLU A 124 4.44 -20.14 -6.23
CA GLU A 124 5.66 -19.72 -6.93
C GLU A 124 6.39 -18.55 -6.23
N PRO A 125 5.70 -17.48 -5.76
CA PRO A 125 6.37 -16.37 -5.09
C PRO A 125 7.06 -16.73 -3.77
N PHE A 126 6.74 -17.90 -3.21
CA PHE A 126 7.22 -18.33 -1.90
C PHE A 126 8.35 -19.37 -1.99
N LYS A 127 8.68 -19.88 -3.19
CA LYS A 127 9.67 -20.96 -3.34
C LYS A 127 11.04 -20.65 -2.73
N GLY A 128 11.49 -19.40 -2.83
CA GLY A 128 12.78 -18.96 -2.27
C GLY A 128 12.84 -18.92 -0.73
N GLU A 129 11.70 -19.02 -0.05
CA GLU A 129 11.61 -18.89 1.42
C GLU A 129 11.26 -20.19 2.13
N ALA A 130 11.15 -21.30 1.41
CA ALA A 130 10.69 -22.59 1.93
C ALA A 130 11.53 -23.16 3.08
N SER A 131 12.79 -22.73 3.23
CA SER A 131 13.70 -23.15 4.29
C SER A 131 13.53 -22.41 5.62
N LYS A 132 12.66 -21.40 5.70
CA LYS A 132 12.41 -20.63 6.93
C LYS A 132 11.47 -21.40 7.87
N GLY A 133 11.79 -21.45 9.17
CA GLY A 133 11.00 -22.19 10.18
C GLY A 133 9.52 -21.80 10.28
N ASN A 134 9.15 -20.55 9.91
CA ASN A 134 7.76 -20.04 9.94
C ASN A 134 7.16 -19.86 8.53
N PHE A 135 7.68 -20.59 7.53
CA PHE A 135 7.30 -20.42 6.13
C PHE A 135 5.78 -20.51 5.88
N LEU A 136 5.14 -21.55 6.41
CA LEU A 136 3.71 -21.79 6.18
C LEU A 136 2.82 -20.70 6.80
N GLU A 137 3.20 -20.20 7.97
CA GLU A 137 2.49 -19.12 8.65
C GLU A 137 2.60 -17.80 7.87
N MET A 138 3.81 -17.44 7.43
CA MET A 138 4.04 -16.23 6.62
C MET A 138 3.24 -16.27 5.32
N LYS A 139 3.25 -17.42 4.64
CA LYS A 139 2.50 -17.63 3.40
C LYS A 139 0.98 -17.52 3.63
N ASN A 140 0.44 -18.20 4.64
CA ASN A 140 -0.98 -18.13 4.96
C ASN A 140 -1.41 -16.72 5.38
N LYS A 141 -0.57 -16.00 6.12
CA LYS A 141 -0.81 -14.60 6.50
C LYS A 141 -0.83 -13.68 5.28
N PHE A 142 0.07 -13.90 4.31
CA PHE A 142 0.06 -13.18 3.05
C PHE A 142 -1.24 -13.45 2.28
N LEU A 143 -1.62 -14.71 2.07
CA LEU A 143 -2.83 -15.07 1.33
C LEU A 143 -4.09 -14.49 1.99
N ALA A 144 -4.18 -14.54 3.32
CA ALA A 144 -5.28 -13.94 4.06
C ALA A 144 -5.35 -12.41 3.90
N ARG A 145 -4.20 -11.71 3.97
CA ARG A 145 -4.12 -10.26 3.73
C ARG A 145 -4.51 -9.92 2.29
N ARG A 146 -4.01 -10.68 1.32
CA ARG A 146 -4.31 -10.46 -0.10
C ARG A 146 -5.78 -10.71 -0.41
N PHE A 147 -6.36 -11.77 0.16
CA PHE A 147 -7.78 -12.04 0.01
C PHE A 147 -8.65 -10.90 0.57
N LYS A 148 -8.33 -10.34 1.74
CA LYS A 148 -9.09 -9.20 2.30
C LYS A 148 -9.15 -8.00 1.35
N LEU A 149 -8.04 -7.68 0.68
CA LEU A 149 -8.00 -6.63 -0.33
C LEU A 149 -8.94 -6.95 -1.50
N LEU A 150 -8.89 -8.18 -2.00
CA LEU A 150 -9.72 -8.62 -3.12
C LEU A 150 -11.21 -8.65 -2.74
N GLU A 151 -11.53 -9.11 -1.54
CA GLU A 151 -12.89 -9.12 -1.00
C GLU A 151 -13.46 -7.71 -0.93
N GLN A 152 -12.69 -6.76 -0.38
CA GLN A 152 -13.10 -5.35 -0.32
C GLN A 152 -13.32 -4.77 -1.73
N ALA A 153 -12.42 -5.05 -2.67
CA ALA A 153 -12.55 -4.60 -4.05
C ALA A 153 -13.81 -5.17 -4.72
N LEU A 154 -14.09 -6.48 -4.55
CA LEU A 154 -15.29 -7.14 -5.08
C LEU A 154 -16.57 -6.56 -4.46
N VAL A 155 -16.58 -6.30 -3.15
CA VAL A 155 -17.71 -5.67 -2.47
C VAL A 155 -18.00 -4.29 -3.05
N ILE A 156 -16.96 -3.48 -3.24
CA ILE A 156 -17.07 -2.14 -3.84
C ILE A 156 -17.58 -2.23 -5.28
N GLU A 157 -16.98 -3.10 -6.11
CA GLU A 157 -17.39 -3.30 -7.50
C GLU A 157 -18.88 -3.68 -7.59
N GLU A 158 -19.33 -4.61 -6.74
CA GLU A 158 -20.73 -5.01 -6.68
C GLU A 158 -21.64 -3.88 -6.17
N GLN A 159 -21.20 -3.05 -5.22
CA GLN A 159 -21.98 -1.88 -4.80
C GLN A 159 -22.14 -0.87 -5.93
N LEU A 160 -21.06 -0.60 -6.69
CA LEU A 160 -21.10 0.30 -7.85
C LEU A 160 -22.02 -0.24 -8.95
N ARG A 161 -21.94 -1.55 -9.23
CA ARG A 161 -22.82 -2.23 -10.20
C ARG A 161 -24.29 -2.11 -9.79
N ARG A 162 -24.61 -2.34 -8.51
CA ARG A 162 -25.98 -2.20 -7.98
C ARG A 162 -26.49 -0.76 -8.03
N ALA A 163 -25.63 0.20 -7.67
CA ALA A 163 -25.97 1.61 -7.74
C ALA A 163 -26.30 2.03 -9.18
N ALA A 164 -25.50 1.59 -10.15
CA ALA A 164 -25.76 1.82 -11.57
C ALA A 164 -27.07 1.15 -12.03
N TYR A 165 -27.30 -0.12 -11.66
CA TYR A 165 -28.52 -0.84 -12.01
C TYR A 165 -29.79 -0.18 -11.46
N LEU A 166 -29.71 0.38 -10.25
CA LEU A 166 -30.81 1.09 -9.60
C LEU A 166 -30.91 2.58 -9.99
N ASN A 167 -30.04 3.07 -10.89
CA ASN A 167 -29.90 4.49 -11.23
C ASN A 167 -29.78 5.39 -9.99
N MET A 168 -29.04 4.94 -8.98
CA MET A 168 -28.80 5.73 -7.78
C MET A 168 -27.99 6.97 -8.13
N THR A 169 -28.57 8.14 -7.88
CA THR A 169 -27.89 9.42 -8.02
C THR A 169 -27.23 9.81 -6.70
N GLN A 170 -26.02 10.37 -6.76
CA GLN A 170 -25.38 10.94 -5.58
C GLN A 170 -26.14 12.20 -5.15
N ASP A 171 -26.41 12.32 -3.85
CA ASP A 171 -26.98 13.54 -3.26
C ASP A 171 -25.86 14.59 -3.13
N PRO A 172 -25.92 15.72 -3.87
CA PRO A 172 -24.90 16.76 -3.79
C PRO A 172 -24.76 17.38 -2.39
N SER A 173 -25.81 17.30 -1.56
CA SER A 173 -25.80 17.80 -0.19
C SER A 173 -25.23 16.80 0.82
N HIS A 174 -24.85 15.60 0.38
CA HIS A 174 -24.29 14.58 1.27
C HIS A 174 -22.93 15.04 1.84
N PRO A 175 -22.66 14.87 3.14
CA PRO A 175 -21.40 15.31 3.78
C PRO A 175 -20.12 14.77 3.11
N ALA A 176 -20.17 13.57 2.53
CA ALA A 176 -19.05 13.02 1.76
C ALA A 176 -18.76 13.79 0.46
N MET A 177 -19.76 14.42 -0.15
CA MET A 177 -19.58 15.28 -1.33
C MET A 177 -18.89 16.58 -0.95
N ALA A 178 -19.20 17.16 0.21
CA ALA A 178 -18.50 18.34 0.72
C ALA A 178 -16.99 18.05 0.92
N LEU A 179 -16.65 16.91 1.53
CA LEU A 179 -15.25 16.49 1.67
C LEU A 179 -14.56 16.34 0.31
N ASN A 180 -15.23 15.69 -0.65
CA ASN A 180 -14.68 15.47 -2.00
C ASN A 180 -14.44 16.80 -2.75
N THR A 181 -15.36 17.75 -2.65
CA THR A 181 -15.21 19.10 -3.22
C THR A 181 -14.01 19.82 -2.61
N ARG A 182 -13.88 19.81 -1.27
CA ARG A 182 -12.74 20.44 -0.58
C ARG A 182 -11.41 19.79 -0.94
N PHE A 183 -11.40 18.46 -1.11
CA PHE A 183 -10.21 17.75 -1.58
C PHE A 183 -9.79 18.24 -2.98
N ALA A 184 -10.74 18.35 -3.92
CA ALA A 184 -10.46 18.90 -5.25
C ALA A 184 -10.00 20.37 -5.21
N GLU A 185 -10.55 21.19 -4.30
CA GLU A 185 -10.11 22.57 -4.09
C GLU A 185 -8.66 22.63 -3.58
N VAL A 186 -8.29 21.76 -2.63
CA VAL A 186 -6.91 21.65 -2.13
C VAL A 186 -5.94 21.27 -3.24
N GLU A 187 -6.26 20.25 -4.05
CA GLU A 187 -5.43 19.84 -5.19
C GLU A 187 -5.27 20.98 -6.19
N CYS A 188 -6.38 21.60 -6.60
CA CYS A 188 -6.36 22.72 -7.54
C CYS A 188 -5.54 23.91 -7.02
N LEU A 189 -5.72 24.28 -5.75
CA LEU A 189 -5.01 25.40 -5.14
C LEU A 189 -3.51 25.12 -5.05
N ALA A 190 -3.12 23.90 -4.66
CA ALA A 190 -1.72 23.48 -4.59
C ALA A 190 -1.06 23.43 -5.98
N GLU A 191 -1.73 22.83 -6.98
CA GLU A 191 -1.18 22.67 -8.33
C GLU A 191 -1.05 24.01 -9.07
N SER A 192 -2.09 24.86 -9.02
CA SER A 192 -2.10 26.18 -9.68
C SER A 192 -0.97 27.08 -9.17
N HIS A 193 -0.60 26.94 -7.89
CA HIS A 193 0.35 27.82 -7.22
C HIS A 193 1.72 27.17 -6.89
N GLN A 194 2.02 25.99 -7.44
CA GLN A 194 3.29 25.27 -7.17
C GLN A 194 4.57 26.07 -7.49
N HIS A 195 4.47 27.04 -8.42
CA HIS A 195 5.60 27.89 -8.83
C HIS A 195 5.93 29.00 -7.84
N LEU A 196 4.96 29.44 -7.02
CA LEU A 196 5.13 30.58 -6.09
C LEU A 196 6.24 30.34 -5.07
N SER A 197 6.48 29.09 -4.67
CA SER A 197 7.59 28.73 -3.77
C SER A 197 8.94 29.12 -4.37
N LYS A 198 9.17 28.82 -5.66
CA LYS A 198 10.43 29.12 -6.35
C LYS A 198 10.61 30.62 -6.57
N GLU A 199 9.54 31.32 -6.96
CA GLU A 199 9.58 32.77 -7.16
C GLU A 199 9.80 33.53 -5.84
N SER A 200 9.15 33.09 -4.76
CA SER A 200 9.37 33.66 -3.43
C SER A 200 10.83 33.52 -2.98
N LEU A 201 11.42 32.33 -3.15
CA LEU A 201 12.83 32.07 -2.85
C LEU A 201 13.80 32.90 -3.71
N ALA A 202 13.40 33.25 -4.93
CA ALA A 202 14.15 34.17 -5.79
C ALA A 202 14.06 35.64 -5.33
N GLY A 203 13.39 35.93 -4.21
CA GLY A 203 13.25 37.26 -3.63
C GLY A 203 12.06 38.06 -4.14
N ASN A 204 11.12 37.43 -4.86
CA ASN A 204 9.91 38.08 -5.35
C ASN A 204 8.95 38.36 -4.18
N LYS A 205 8.94 39.60 -3.68
CA LYS A 205 8.11 40.03 -2.53
C LYS A 205 6.60 39.84 -2.78
N PRO A 206 6.03 40.23 -3.94
CA PRO A 206 4.65 39.89 -4.29
C PRO A 206 4.36 38.38 -4.26
N ALA A 207 5.21 37.54 -4.86
CA ALA A 207 5.01 36.09 -4.85
C ALA A 207 5.06 35.53 -3.42
N ASN A 208 5.93 36.05 -2.56
CA ASN A 208 5.97 35.65 -1.16
C ASN A 208 4.68 36.00 -0.41
N ALA A 209 4.12 37.20 -0.64
CA ALA A 209 2.85 37.59 -0.03
C ALA A 209 1.68 36.72 -0.52
N VAL A 210 1.65 36.35 -1.80
CA VAL A 210 0.64 35.44 -2.34
C VAL A 210 0.84 34.02 -1.81
N LEU A 211 2.08 33.54 -1.71
CA LEU A 211 2.40 32.22 -1.15
C LEU A 211 1.88 32.09 0.29
N HIS A 212 2.10 33.10 1.14
CA HIS A 212 1.53 33.09 2.50
C HIS A 212 0.01 33.03 2.51
N LYS A 213 -0.68 33.73 1.60
CA LYS A 213 -2.14 33.65 1.48
C LYS A 213 -2.60 32.26 1.04
N VAL A 214 -1.93 31.67 0.06
CA VAL A 214 -2.22 30.31 -0.43
C VAL A 214 -2.01 29.28 0.69
N LEU A 215 -0.94 29.38 1.46
CA LEU A 215 -0.67 28.49 2.59
C LEU A 215 -1.75 28.61 3.68
N ASN A 216 -2.19 29.82 4.00
CA ASN A 216 -3.29 30.02 4.96
C ASN A 216 -4.60 29.42 4.44
N GLN A 217 -4.91 29.58 3.16
CA GLN A 217 -6.10 28.97 2.55
C GLN A 217 -6.03 27.44 2.57
N LEU A 218 -4.85 26.86 2.30
CA LEU A 218 -4.64 25.42 2.43
C LEU A 218 -4.85 24.94 3.87
N GLU A 219 -4.37 25.69 4.87
CA GLU A 219 -4.57 25.37 6.28
C GLU A 219 -6.05 25.40 6.68
N GLU A 220 -6.81 26.41 6.24
CA GLU A 220 -8.25 26.51 6.46
C GLU A 220 -9.01 25.33 5.82
N LEU A 221 -8.71 25.01 4.56
CA LEU A 221 -9.30 23.87 3.87
C LEU A 221 -8.98 22.53 4.55
N LEU A 222 -7.73 22.33 4.98
CA LEU A 222 -7.32 21.12 5.70
C LEU A 222 -8.01 20.99 7.06
N SER A 223 -8.20 22.11 7.77
CA SER A 223 -8.94 22.16 9.03
C SER A 223 -10.41 21.74 8.83
N ASP A 224 -11.05 22.28 7.79
CA ASP A 224 -12.42 21.93 7.44
C ASP A 224 -12.54 20.46 7.00
N MET A 225 -11.62 19.96 6.17
CA MET A 225 -11.59 18.54 5.77
C MET A 225 -11.42 17.62 6.97
N LYS A 226 -10.60 17.99 7.96
CA LYS A 226 -10.47 17.24 9.22
C LYS A 226 -11.79 17.19 9.98
N ALA A 227 -12.52 18.30 10.04
CA ALA A 227 -13.86 18.34 10.64
C ALA A 227 -14.87 17.47 9.86
N ASP A 228 -14.76 17.40 8.54
CA ASP A 228 -15.60 16.52 7.72
C ASP A 228 -15.27 15.04 7.96
N VAL A 229 -13.99 14.66 7.94
CA VAL A 229 -13.53 13.28 8.21
C VAL A 229 -14.00 12.79 9.58
N THR A 230 -13.94 13.62 10.62
CA THR A 230 -14.41 13.23 11.96
C THR A 230 -15.92 13.03 12.05
N ARG A 231 -16.71 13.74 11.23
CA ARG A 231 -18.18 13.63 11.19
C ARG A 231 -18.67 12.50 10.26
N LEU A 232 -17.88 12.15 9.25
CA LEU A 232 -18.28 11.19 8.21
C LEU A 232 -18.78 9.84 8.74
N PRO A 233 -18.12 9.17 9.71
CA PRO A 233 -18.58 7.88 10.21
C PRO A 233 -20.03 7.90 10.73
N ALA A 234 -20.43 8.97 11.41
CA ALA A 234 -21.79 9.13 11.95
C ALA A 234 -22.85 9.39 10.87
N THR A 235 -22.43 9.85 9.69
CA THR A 235 -23.31 10.10 8.54
C THR A 235 -23.45 8.84 7.67
N LEU A 236 -22.35 8.09 7.51
CA LEU A 236 -22.32 6.82 6.77
C LEU A 236 -23.00 5.68 7.52
N SER A 237 -22.96 5.68 8.86
CA SER A 237 -23.60 4.66 9.70
C SER A 237 -25.13 4.63 9.63
N ARG A 238 -25.75 5.62 8.95
CA ARG A 238 -27.20 5.67 8.75
C ARG A 238 -27.72 4.69 7.72
N ILE A 239 -26.86 4.01 6.95
CA ILE A 239 -27.30 2.88 6.13
C ILE A 239 -27.64 1.74 7.10
N PRO A 240 -28.92 1.35 7.24
CA PRO A 240 -29.28 0.32 8.21
C PRO A 240 -28.60 -1.01 7.83
N PRO A 241 -28.23 -1.85 8.82
CA PRO A 241 -27.65 -3.17 8.55
C PRO A 241 -28.51 -3.96 7.56
N ILE A 242 -27.89 -4.85 6.78
CA ILE A 242 -28.61 -5.68 5.79
C ILE A 242 -29.80 -6.41 6.45
N ALA A 243 -29.64 -6.88 7.69
CA ALA A 243 -30.71 -7.44 8.50
C ALA A 243 -31.92 -6.50 8.65
N ALA A 244 -31.68 -5.24 9.01
CA ALA A 244 -32.72 -4.22 9.15
C ALA A 244 -33.37 -3.87 7.80
N ARG A 245 -32.56 -3.79 6.73
CA ARG A 245 -33.06 -3.48 5.38
C ARG A 245 -33.92 -4.60 4.79
N LEU A 246 -33.53 -5.86 5.04
CA LEU A 246 -34.27 -7.03 4.60
C LEU A 246 -35.43 -7.40 5.53
N GLN A 247 -35.57 -6.72 6.68
CA GLN A 247 -36.53 -7.07 7.73
C GLN A 247 -36.38 -8.55 8.16
N MET A 248 -35.13 -9.01 8.27
CA MET A 248 -34.76 -10.40 8.48
C MET A 248 -33.59 -10.49 9.48
N SER A 249 -33.59 -11.49 10.36
CA SER A 249 -32.45 -11.74 11.25
C SER A 249 -31.24 -12.27 10.48
N GLU A 250 -30.02 -12.02 10.97
CA GLU A 250 -28.78 -12.56 10.35
C GLU A 250 -28.85 -14.08 10.17
N ARG A 251 -29.40 -14.79 11.16
CA ARG A 251 -29.63 -16.24 11.09
C ARG A 251 -30.53 -16.62 9.92
N SER A 252 -31.59 -15.87 9.67
CA SER A 252 -32.50 -16.13 8.54
C SER A 252 -31.88 -15.80 7.18
N ILE A 253 -31.02 -14.78 7.12
CA ILE A 253 -30.23 -14.47 5.91
C ILE A 253 -29.26 -15.62 5.61
N LEU A 254 -28.47 -16.04 6.61
CA LEU A 254 -27.53 -17.15 6.48
C LEU A 254 -28.24 -18.45 6.10
N SER A 255 -29.40 -18.72 6.71
CA SER A 255 -30.20 -19.91 6.38
C SER A 255 -30.66 -19.90 4.92
N ARG A 256 -31.10 -18.75 4.38
CA ARG A 256 -31.49 -18.63 2.97
C ARG A 256 -30.31 -18.73 2.01
N LEU A 257 -29.14 -18.22 2.40
CA LEU A 257 -27.92 -18.35 1.60
C LEU A 257 -27.37 -19.79 1.60
N ALA A 258 -27.53 -20.50 2.71
CA ALA A 258 -27.09 -21.90 2.84
C ALA A 258 -28.03 -22.88 2.12
N SER A 259 -29.34 -22.58 2.04
CA SER A 259 -30.28 -23.31 1.20
C SER A 259 -30.14 -22.83 -0.25
N LYS A 260 -29.38 -23.55 -1.07
CA LYS A 260 -29.50 -23.40 -2.53
C LYS A 260 -30.96 -23.66 -2.90
N GLY A 261 -31.57 -22.75 -3.67
CA GLY A 261 -32.81 -23.03 -4.40
C GLY A 261 -32.60 -24.20 -5.35
#